data_AF-A0A0F9MDK2-F1
#
_entry.id   AF-A0A0F9MDK2-F1
#
_cell.length_a   1.000
_cell.length_b   1.000
_cell.length_c   1.000
_cell.angle_alpha   90.00
_cell.angle_beta   90.00
_cell.angle_gamma   90.00
#
_symmetry.space_group_name_H-M   'P 1'
#
loop_
_entity.id
_entity.type
_entity.pdbx_description
1 polymer ?
#
loop_
_entity_poly.entity_id
_entity_poly.type
_entity_poly.pdbx_seq_one_letter_code
_entity_poly.pdbx_strand_id
1 'polypeptide(L)' 'MAAYYHYLQKIMPDLRVVPAAPDDQDKIFFAAWVTLENEQGDHIEYRIVGPDEIDHQKDNISMDSPLALALALCGKQVDD' A
#
# COMPACT_ATOMS: atom_id res chain seq x y z
N MET A 1 20.10 5.69 14.87
CA MET A 1 19.07 5.81 15.93
C MET A 1 18.47 7.21 16.03
N ALA A 2 19.26 8.30 16.10
CA ALA A 2 18.68 9.66 16.18
C ALA A 2 17.98 10.16 14.90
N ALA A 3 18.43 9.74 13.71
CA ALA A 3 17.87 10.20 12.43
C ALA A 3 16.41 9.78 12.22
N TYR A 4 16.06 8.54 12.56
CA TYR A 4 14.69 8.02 12.43
C TYR A 4 13.73 8.72 13.40
N TYR A 5 14.16 9.00 14.63
CA TYR A 5 13.38 9.76 15.61
C TYR A 5 13.05 11.17 15.11
N HIS A 6 14.05 11.89 14.57
CA HIS A 6 13.83 13.23 14.03
C HIS A 6 12.94 13.23 12.78
N TYR A 7 13.09 12.21 11.94
CA TYR A 7 12.22 12.02 10.78
C TYR A 7 10.75 11.87 11.18
N LEU A 8 10.46 10.96 12.13
CA LEU A 8 9.10 10.77 12.63
C LEU A 8 8.52 12.04 13.26
N GLN A 9 9.32 12.77 14.06
CA GLN A 9 8.88 14.05 14.64
C GLN A 9 8.52 15.09 13.57
N LYS A 10 9.22 15.09 12.44
CA LYS A 10 8.97 16.02 11.34
C LYS A 10 7.68 15.71 10.60
N ILE A 11 7.38 14.44 10.34
CA ILE A 11 6.19 14.04 9.57
C ILE A 11 4.92 13.96 10.42
N MET A 12 5.05 13.72 11.74
CA MET A 12 3.93 13.48 12.64
C MET A 12 2.83 14.57 12.65
N PRO A 13 3.14 15.88 12.57
CA PRO A 13 2.11 16.92 12.53
C PRO A 13 1.24 16.88 11.27
N ASP A 14 1.77 16.37 10.16
CA ASP A 14 1.10 16.32 8.85
C ASP A 14 0.39 14.97 8.61
N LEU A 15 0.60 13.98 9.49
CA LEU A 15 -0.05 12.67 9.38
C LEU A 15 -1.55 12.79 9.64
N ARG A 16 -2.34 12.32 8.68
CA ARG A 16 -3.79 12.21 8.80
C ARG A 16 -4.17 10.78 9.18
N VAL A 17 -4.73 10.60 10.38
CA VAL A 17 -5.34 9.33 10.78
C VAL A 17 -6.65 9.14 10.01
N VAL A 18 -6.79 8.01 9.32
CA VAL A 18 -8.02 7.63 8.62
C VAL A 18 -8.79 6.65 9.53
N PRO A 19 -9.97 7.04 10.08
CA PRO A 19 -10.62 6.29 11.15
C PRO A 19 -11.50 5.12 10.66
N ALA A 20 -11.80 5.05 9.37
CA ALA A 20 -12.69 4.05 8.79
C ALA A 20 -12.10 3.47 7.51
N ALA A 21 -12.41 2.21 7.24
CA ALA A 21 -12.13 1.63 5.94
C ALA A 21 -12.91 2.39 4.86
N PRO A 22 -12.36 2.53 3.64
CA PRO A 22 -13.08 3.11 2.52
C PRO A 22 -14.40 2.36 2.23
N ASP A 23 -15.47 3.10 1.91
CA ASP A 23 -16.76 2.49 1.54
C ASP A 23 -16.67 1.73 0.21
N ASP A 24 -15.73 2.14 -0.65
CA ASP A 24 -15.44 1.54 -1.95
C ASP A 24 -14.29 0.53 -1.79
N GLN A 25 -14.63 -0.76 -1.75
CA GLN A 25 -13.66 -1.85 -1.62
C GLN A 25 -13.08 -2.28 -2.97
N ASP A 26 -13.60 -1.75 -4.08
CA ASP A 26 -13.10 -2.03 -5.43
C ASP A 26 -11.91 -1.12 -5.80
N LYS A 27 -11.52 -0.21 -4.90
CA LYS A 27 -10.38 0.67 -5.04
C LYS A 27 -9.28 0.33 -4.05
N ILE A 28 -8.05 0.48 -4.51
CA ILE A 28 -6.86 0.23 -3.71
C ILE A 28 -6.44 1.53 -3.02
N PHE A 29 -6.29 1.45 -1.69
CA PHE A 29 -5.88 2.56 -0.83
C PHE A 29 -4.63 2.20 -0.02
N PHE A 30 -4.08 3.18 0.69
CA PHE A 30 -3.04 2.93 1.70
C PHE A 30 -3.51 1.88 2.72
N ALA A 31 -2.61 0.98 3.10
CA ALA A 31 -2.84 -0.18 3.96
C ALA A 31 -3.78 -1.27 3.40
N ALA A 32 -4.19 -1.19 2.13
CA ALA A 32 -4.94 -2.25 1.48
C ALA A 32 -4.08 -3.51 1.29
N TRP A 33 -4.73 -4.67 1.40
CA TRP A 33 -4.19 -5.95 0.98
C TRP A 33 -4.70 -6.24 -0.43
N VAL A 34 -3.81 -6.70 -1.31
CA VAL A 34 -4.13 -7.02 -2.69
C VAL A 34 -3.58 -8.40 -3.01
N THR A 35 -4.41 -9.23 -3.65
CA THR A 35 -4.00 -10.55 -4.14
C THR A 35 -3.89 -10.47 -5.66
N LEU A 36 -2.73 -10.81 -6.20
CA LEU A 36 -2.50 -10.90 -7.63
C LEU A 36 -2.42 -12.36 -8.03
N GLU A 37 -3.15 -12.74 -9.07
CA GLU A 37 -3.02 -14.04 -9.72
C GLU A 37 -2.11 -13.90 -10.94
N ASN A 38 -1.16 -14.82 -11.12
CA ASN A 38 -0.32 -14.89 -12.32
C ASN A 38 -0.94 -15.80 -13.39
N GLU A 39 -0.38 -15.82 -14.59
CA GLU A 39 -0.87 -16.68 -15.70
C GLU A 39 -0.80 -18.19 -15.41
N GLN A 40 -0.08 -18.60 -14.37
CA GLN A 40 0.08 -19.99 -13.95
C GLN A 40 -0.95 -20.38 -12.87
N GLY A 41 -1.78 -19.43 -12.40
CA GLY A 41 -2.76 -19.61 -11.34
C GLY A 41 -2.17 -19.48 -9.93
N ASP A 42 -0.92 -19.01 -9.78
CA ASP A 42 -0.38 -18.74 -8.45
C ASP A 42 -0.87 -17.39 -7.94
N HIS A 43 -1.22 -17.35 -6.66
CA HIS A 43 -1.61 -16.14 -5.96
C HIS A 43 -0.46 -15.57 -5.14
N ILE A 44 -0.22 -14.28 -5.29
CA ILE A 44 0.75 -13.52 -4.49
C ILE A 44 0.00 -12.39 -3.79
N GLU A 45 0.17 -12.30 -2.48
CA GLU A 45 -0.46 -11.27 -1.67
C GLU A 45 0.55 -10.16 -1.37
N TYR A 46 0.10 -8.91 -1.49
CA TYR A 46 0.88 -7.72 -1.19
C TYR A 46 0.10 -6.77 -0.31
N ARG A 47 0.84 -5.97 0.47
CA ARG A 47 0.30 -4.87 1.25
C ARG A 47 0.78 -3.53 0.70
N ILE A 48 -0.16 -2.63 0.43
CA ILE A 48 0.16 -1.26 0.02
C ILE A 48 0.56 -0.44 1.24
N VAL A 49 1.78 0.06 1.26
CA VAL A 49 2.35 0.84 2.37
C VAL A 49 2.94 2.16 1.89
N GLY A 50 3.34 3.02 2.82
CA GLY A 50 4.05 4.25 2.47
C GLY A 50 5.48 3.96 2.00
N PRO A 51 6.13 4.89 1.27
CA PRO A 51 7.51 4.74 0.82
C PRO A 51 8.51 4.50 1.96
N ASP A 52 8.22 5.00 3.16
CA ASP A 52 9.07 4.83 4.34
C ASP A 52 8.93 3.46 5.05
N GLU A 53 7.94 2.65 4.65
CA GLU A 53 7.55 1.42 5.34
C GLU A 53 7.82 0.16 4.49
N ILE A 54 8.32 0.33 3.26
CA ILE A 54 8.50 -0.77 2.31
C ILE A 54 9.53 -1.81 2.78
N ASP A 55 10.59 -1.39 3.47
CA ASP A 55 11.68 -2.28 3.89
C ASP A 55 11.32 -3.17 5.10
N HIS A 56 10.13 -3.01 5.68
CA HIS A 56 9.74 -3.74 6.89
C HIS A 56 9.35 -5.20 6.62
N GLN A 57 8.79 -5.51 5.45
CA GLN A 57 8.39 -6.86 5.05
C GLN A 57 8.53 -7.05 3.53
N LYS A 58 8.83 -8.27 3.07
CA LYS A 58 9.04 -8.56 1.64
C LYS A 58 7.79 -8.33 0.78
N ASP A 59 6.61 -8.48 1.39
CA ASP A 59 5.33 -8.43 0.69
C ASP A 59 4.72 -7.01 0.71
N ASN A 60 5.51 -6.02 1.13
CA ASN A 60 5.13 -4.62 1.09
C ASN A 60 5.43 -4.00 -0.28
N ILE A 61 4.48 -3.26 -0.81
CA ILE A 61 4.64 -2.43 -2.01
C ILE A 61 4.38 -0.98 -1.62
N SER A 62 5.31 -0.08 -1.97
CA SER A 62 5.08 1.36 -1.80
C SER A 62 3.94 1.84 -2.69
N MET A 63 3.08 2.68 -2.14
CA MET A 63 2.01 3.39 -2.85
C MET A 63 2.52 4.23 -4.03
N ASP A 64 3.78 4.67 -3.98
CA ASP A 64 4.43 5.43 -5.05
C ASP A 64 4.99 4.54 -6.18
N SER A 65 4.94 3.21 -6.02
CA SER A 65 5.48 2.30 -7.02
C SER A 65 4.62 2.27 -8.30
N PRO A 66 5.22 2.04 -9.49
CA PRO A 66 4.47 1.90 -10.73
C PRO A 66 3.38 0.82 -10.66
N LEU A 67 3.63 -0.25 -9.91
CA LEU A 67 2.68 -1.34 -9.71
C LEU A 67 1.47 -0.88 -8.88
N ALA A 68 1.69 -0.23 -7.74
CA ALA A 68 0.60 0.30 -6.92
C ALA A 68 -0.25 1.34 -7.67
N LEU A 69 0.41 2.22 -8.44
CA LEU A 69 -0.27 3.20 -9.29
C LEU A 69 -1.07 2.52 -10.41
N ALA A 70 -0.51 1.51 -11.09
CA ALA A 70 -1.23 0.77 -12.11
C ALA A 70 -2.44 0.05 -11.53
N LEU A 71 -2.30 -0.62 -10.38
CA LEU A 71 -3.41 -1.29 -9.71
C LEU A 71 -4.52 -0.30 -9.29
N ALA A 72 -4.14 0.86 -8.75
CA ALA A 72 -5.09 1.91 -8.37
C ALA A 72 -5.80 2.57 -9.57
N LEU A 73 -5.11 2.76 -10.69
CA LEU A 73 -5.66 3.42 -11.90
C LEU A 73 -6.45 2.48 -12.80
N CYS A 74 -6.03 1.23 -12.91
CA CYS A 74 -6.70 0.25 -13.75
C CYS A 74 -8.03 -0.19 -13.15
N GLY A 75 -8.29 0.10 -11.85
CA GLY A 75 -9.53 -0.28 -11.19
C GLY A 75 -9.83 -1.76 -11.37
N LYS A 76 -8.75 -2.57 -11.43
CA LYS A 76 -8.81 -4.03 -11.58
C LYS A 76 -9.72 -4.52 -10.47
N GLN A 77 -10.97 -4.78 -10.84
CA GLN A 77 -11.97 -5.23 -9.89
C GLN A 77 -11.53 -6.59 -9.38
N VAL A 78 -12.03 -6.96 -8.21
CA VAL A 78 -11.96 -8.35 -7.75
C VAL A 78 -12.44 -9.23 -8.91
N ASP A 79 -11.60 -10.17 -9.34
CA ASP A 79 -11.83 -11.16 -10.42
C ASP A 79 -11.65 -10.69 -11.89
N ASP A 80 -10.82 -9.69 -12.18
CA ASP A 80 -10.60 -9.10 -13.53
C ASP A 80 -9.20 -9.32 -14.17
#